data_AF-A0A7J4HUF4-F1
#
_entry.id   AF-A0A7J4HUF4-F1
#
_cell.length_a   1.000
_cell.length_b   1.000
_cell.length_c   1.000
_cell.angle_alpha   90.00
_cell.angle_beta   90.00
_cell.angle_gamma   90.00
#
_symmetry.space_group_name_H-M   'P 1'
#
loop_
_entity.id
_entity.type
_entity.pdbx_description
1 polymer ?
#
loop_
_entity_poly.entity_id
_entity_poly.type
_entity_poly.pdbx_seq_one_letter_code
_entity_poly.pdbx_strand_id
1 'polypeptide(L)'
;MEDQKTVAVKTEGLHISRYFTKEGVNSLTQFTYEKRSSVINNPDGSLVFRMDDIEVPAFWTQVATDILAQKYFRKAGVPLRNDEGELLRDENGKVILGRETSIKQVAHRLAGCWRHWGEKYGYFASADDAQIFYEEMLYMIIGQVAAPNSPQWFTTGLNWAYGLTGPAQGHSYVNPQTEKLEYAKDAYSRSQPHACFIQEVSDDLVRDGGIFSLLTREARVFKYGSGTGSNFSRLRGKGEKLTGGGTSSGLMSFLKIFDTAAGSIKSGGTTRRAAKMVSLDLDHPEIEEFIWWKVREEEKVADLVAGSKILRKRLGALIELAKNQEQPLENKEVRKALKQATKDHIPINYLVRALDIARQGHRLPLQEFDPHYESEAYLTVSGQNSNNSVRIPNSFFKALHNQQDWNLIARSNGEVMKTIPAEKLWNDIGYCAWASADPGVQYDTTINEWHTCPEDGKINGSNPCSEYMFLDDTACNLASINLIKFYDNTAGIFDVAAYRHAIRLWTITLEISVLMAQFPSEQIALKSYQFRTLGLGFANLGTLLMIQGIPYDSEEGRTIAGAMAAIMTGDAYATSAELAKVLGPFEQYSKNK
;
A
#
# COMPACT_ATOMS: atom_id res chain seq x y z
N MET A 1 -10.60 -34.75 -9.38
CA MET A 1 -12.05 -34.95 -9.23
C MET A 1 -12.37 -34.83 -7.75
N GLU A 2 -12.61 -33.61 -7.29
CA GLU A 2 -13.09 -33.34 -5.93
C GLU A 2 -14.62 -33.39 -5.98
N ASP A 3 -15.23 -34.08 -5.01
CA ASP A 3 -16.69 -34.28 -4.89
C ASP A 3 -17.44 -32.95 -4.97
N GLN A 4 -18.19 -32.76 -6.05
CA GLN A 4 -19.15 -31.68 -6.22
C GLN A 4 -20.38 -31.98 -5.35
N LYS A 5 -20.31 -31.68 -4.06
CA LYS A 5 -21.55 -31.43 -3.30
C LYS A 5 -22.06 -30.05 -3.72
N THR A 6 -22.98 -30.05 -4.68
CA THR A 6 -23.80 -28.89 -5.04
C THR A 6 -24.49 -28.39 -3.78
N VAL A 7 -24.10 -27.20 -3.32
CA VAL A 7 -24.79 -26.51 -2.21
C VAL A 7 -26.23 -26.29 -2.65
N ALA A 8 -27.20 -26.69 -1.82
CA ALA A 8 -28.62 -26.50 -2.11
C ALA A 8 -28.89 -25.02 -2.40
N VAL A 9 -29.52 -24.74 -3.54
CA VAL A 9 -29.96 -23.39 -3.93
C VAL A 9 -30.90 -22.89 -2.84
N LYS A 10 -30.44 -21.96 -2.01
CA LYS A 10 -31.32 -21.24 -1.09
C LYS A 10 -32.18 -20.31 -1.94
N THR A 11 -33.50 -20.35 -1.76
CA THR A 11 -34.48 -19.47 -2.41
C THR A 11 -34.38 -17.99 -1.98
N GLU A 12 -33.44 -17.64 -1.09
CA GLU A 12 -33.21 -16.29 -0.57
C GLU A 12 -31.79 -15.81 -0.92
N GLY A 13 -31.52 -15.48 -2.19
CA GLY A 13 -30.27 -14.82 -2.62
C GLY A 13 -30.46 -13.34 -2.95
N LEU A 14 -29.38 -12.65 -3.33
CA LEU A 14 -29.45 -11.26 -3.79
C LEU A 14 -30.11 -11.17 -5.16
N HIS A 15 -31.09 -10.29 -5.29
CA HIS A 15 -31.62 -9.85 -6.57
C HIS A 15 -30.83 -8.66 -7.10
N ILE A 16 -30.46 -8.67 -8.38
CA ILE A 16 -29.62 -7.64 -8.99
C ILE A 16 -30.40 -6.98 -10.12
N SER A 17 -30.62 -5.66 -10.00
CA SER A 17 -31.22 -4.84 -11.06
C SER A 17 -30.18 -4.37 -12.07
N ARG A 18 -30.60 -4.14 -13.30
CA ARG A 18 -29.81 -3.43 -14.32
C ARG A 18 -29.94 -1.93 -14.14
N TYR A 19 -28.84 -1.19 -14.28
CA TYR A 19 -28.86 0.27 -14.33
C TYR A 19 -28.01 0.78 -15.50
N PHE A 20 -26.77 0.33 -15.59
CA PHE A 20 -25.85 0.75 -16.65
C PHE A 20 -25.96 -0.08 -17.92
N THR A 21 -26.51 -1.29 -17.81
CA THR A 21 -26.59 -2.26 -18.90
C THR A 21 -28.04 -2.48 -19.34
N LYS A 22 -28.21 -3.10 -20.51
CA LYS A 22 -29.52 -3.47 -21.06
C LYS A 22 -29.55 -4.97 -21.35
N GLU A 23 -30.71 -5.57 -21.13
CA GLU A 23 -30.94 -6.98 -21.42
C GLU A 23 -30.69 -7.27 -22.92
N GLY A 24 -30.03 -8.39 -23.21
CA GLY A 24 -29.68 -8.80 -24.56
C GLY A 24 -28.56 -7.99 -25.23
N VAL A 25 -28.02 -6.95 -24.57
CA VAL A 25 -26.92 -6.13 -25.11
C VAL A 25 -25.59 -6.57 -24.49
N ASN A 26 -24.62 -6.92 -25.33
CA ASN A 26 -23.29 -7.26 -24.85
C ASN A 26 -22.62 -6.03 -24.20
N SER A 27 -22.30 -6.13 -22.90
CA SER A 27 -21.71 -5.00 -22.16
C SER A 27 -20.35 -4.57 -22.70
N LEU A 28 -19.60 -5.48 -23.33
CA LEU A 28 -18.31 -5.19 -23.97
C LEU A 28 -18.44 -4.43 -25.31
N THR A 29 -19.64 -4.29 -25.86
CA THR A 29 -19.89 -3.55 -27.12
C THR A 29 -20.55 -2.19 -26.89
N GLN A 30 -20.77 -1.79 -25.63
CA GLN A 30 -21.37 -0.49 -25.29
C GLN A 30 -20.40 0.69 -25.41
N PHE A 31 -19.11 0.42 -25.66
CA PHE A 31 -18.06 1.43 -25.83
C PHE A 31 -17.42 1.32 -27.21
N THR A 32 -16.93 2.44 -27.75
CA THR A 32 -16.07 2.45 -28.93
C THR A 32 -14.63 2.19 -28.50
N TYR A 33 -13.93 1.27 -29.17
CA TYR A 33 -12.56 0.86 -28.85
C TYR A 33 -11.58 1.28 -29.93
N GLU A 34 -10.34 1.51 -29.51
CA GLU A 34 -9.21 1.84 -30.36
C GLU A 34 -7.99 1.03 -29.94
N LYS A 35 -7.07 0.81 -30.89
CA LYS A 35 -5.75 0.23 -30.61
C LYS A 35 -4.72 1.35 -30.43
N ARG A 36 -3.90 1.24 -29.39
CA ARG A 36 -2.84 2.19 -29.07
C ARG A 36 -1.54 1.48 -28.71
N SER A 37 -0.44 2.21 -28.76
CA SER A 37 0.86 1.73 -28.30
C SER A 37 1.25 2.37 -26.98
N SER A 38 1.94 1.62 -26.13
CA SER A 38 2.60 2.11 -24.92
C SER A 38 4.11 2.01 -25.10
N VAL A 39 4.83 3.10 -24.89
CA VAL A 39 6.28 3.20 -25.07
C VAL A 39 6.89 3.90 -23.85
N ILE A 40 7.93 3.29 -23.27
CA ILE A 40 8.76 3.90 -22.24
C ILE A 40 10.18 4.00 -22.79
N ASN A 41 10.74 5.20 -22.68
CA ASN A 41 12.15 5.45 -22.92
C ASN A 41 12.83 5.83 -21.60
N ASN A 42 14.10 5.48 -21.47
CA ASN A 42 14.99 6.02 -20.46
C ASN A 42 15.23 7.52 -20.70
N PRO A 43 15.75 8.27 -19.72
CA PRO A 43 16.15 9.66 -19.91
C PRO A 43 17.16 9.87 -21.04
N ASP A 44 17.96 8.85 -21.37
CA ASP A 44 18.92 8.84 -22.48
C ASP A 44 18.27 8.51 -23.85
N GLY A 45 16.95 8.30 -23.89
CA GLY A 45 16.18 7.97 -25.08
C GLY A 45 16.15 6.49 -25.45
N SER A 46 16.86 5.61 -24.73
CA SER A 46 16.84 4.17 -25.00
C SER A 46 15.52 3.52 -24.60
N LEU A 47 15.05 2.54 -25.37
CA LEU A 47 13.76 1.89 -25.16
C LEU A 47 13.80 0.96 -23.95
N VAL A 48 12.91 1.19 -22.98
CA VAL A 48 12.73 0.33 -21.78
C VAL A 48 11.62 -0.68 -22.00
N PHE A 49 10.51 -0.24 -22.60
CA PHE A 49 9.32 -1.07 -22.80
C PHE A 49 8.55 -0.55 -24.00
N ARG A 50 8.08 -1.47 -24.85
CA ARG A 50 7.12 -1.18 -25.91
C ARG A 50 6.07 -2.28 -25.97
N MET A 51 4.83 -1.87 -26.11
CA MET A 51 3.71 -2.76 -26.41
C MET A 51 2.78 -2.06 -27.37
N ASP A 52 2.57 -2.66 -28.53
CA ASP A 52 1.66 -2.18 -29.57
C ASP A 52 0.31 -2.91 -29.48
N ASP A 53 -0.69 -2.43 -30.23
CA ASP A 53 -2.02 -3.05 -30.37
C ASP A 53 -2.80 -3.24 -29.06
N ILE A 54 -2.64 -2.31 -28.11
CA ILE A 54 -3.40 -2.30 -26.85
C ILE A 54 -4.83 -1.81 -27.12
N GLU A 55 -5.83 -2.66 -26.89
CA GLU A 55 -7.23 -2.31 -27.08
C GLU A 55 -7.84 -1.69 -25.81
N VAL A 56 -8.27 -0.43 -25.92
CA VAL A 56 -8.95 0.33 -24.85
C VAL A 56 -10.09 1.18 -25.43
N PRO A 57 -11.07 1.61 -24.61
CA PRO A 57 -12.09 2.54 -25.06
C PRO A 57 -11.47 3.86 -25.53
N ALA A 58 -12.03 4.44 -26.59
CA ALA A 58 -11.53 5.67 -27.21
C ALA A 58 -11.40 6.83 -26.21
N PHE A 59 -12.30 6.90 -25.22
CA PHE A 59 -12.30 7.96 -24.20
C PHE A 59 -11.20 7.80 -23.13
N TRP A 60 -10.52 6.66 -23.05
CA TRP A 60 -9.40 6.50 -22.10
C TRP A 60 -8.26 7.44 -22.48
N THR A 61 -7.52 7.94 -21.51
CA THR A 61 -6.33 8.75 -21.78
C THR A 61 -5.13 7.86 -22.15
N GLN A 62 -4.16 8.39 -22.89
CA GLN A 62 -2.91 7.66 -23.18
C GLN A 62 -2.21 7.21 -21.90
N VAL A 63 -2.20 8.06 -20.86
CA VAL A 63 -1.62 7.73 -19.55
C VAL A 63 -2.32 6.52 -18.91
N ALA A 64 -3.65 6.42 -19.00
CA ALA A 64 -4.39 5.26 -18.49
C ALA A 64 -4.02 3.99 -19.27
N THR A 65 -3.89 4.08 -20.60
CA THR A 65 -3.41 2.98 -21.47
C THR A 65 -2.02 2.53 -21.07
N ASP A 66 -1.10 3.47 -20.86
CA ASP A 66 0.28 3.19 -20.47
C ASP A 66 0.34 2.46 -19.12
N ILE A 67 -0.40 2.95 -18.12
CA ILE A 67 -0.47 2.32 -16.80
C ILE A 67 -1.05 0.90 -16.90
N LEU A 68 -2.14 0.72 -17.65
CA LEU A 68 -2.76 -0.59 -17.88
C LEU A 68 -1.74 -1.58 -18.46
N ALA A 69 -1.09 -1.21 -19.55
CA ALA A 69 -0.15 -2.08 -20.26
C ALA A 69 1.10 -2.43 -19.44
N GLN A 70 1.63 -1.45 -18.70
CA GLN A 70 2.88 -1.62 -17.96
C GLN A 70 2.70 -2.41 -16.68
N LYS A 71 1.60 -2.15 -15.96
CA LYS A 71 1.40 -2.62 -14.58
C LYS A 71 0.36 -3.73 -14.48
N TYR A 72 -0.77 -3.62 -15.19
CA TYR A 72 -1.95 -4.43 -14.90
C TYR A 72 -2.19 -5.58 -15.89
N PHE A 73 -1.66 -5.47 -17.12
CA PHE A 73 -1.68 -6.60 -18.03
C PHE A 73 -0.78 -7.74 -17.55
N ARG A 74 -1.36 -8.95 -17.56
CA ARG A 74 -0.64 -10.19 -17.37
C ARG A 74 0.31 -10.39 -18.54
N LYS A 75 1.61 -10.48 -18.23
CA LYS A 75 2.69 -10.49 -19.23
C LYS A 75 2.94 -11.86 -19.88
N ALA A 76 2.46 -12.95 -19.28
CA ALA A 76 2.71 -14.31 -19.76
C ALA A 76 1.65 -15.32 -19.27
N GLY A 77 1.49 -16.39 -20.04
CA GLY A 77 0.64 -17.55 -19.70
C GLY A 77 -0.84 -17.37 -20.06
N VAL A 78 -1.18 -16.33 -20.83
CA VAL A 78 -2.56 -16.05 -21.27
C VAL A 78 -2.84 -16.85 -22.54
N PRO A 79 -3.85 -17.74 -22.57
CA PRO A 79 -4.23 -18.45 -23.79
C PRO A 79 -4.66 -17.47 -24.89
N LEU A 80 -4.00 -17.52 -26.05
CA LEU A 80 -4.34 -16.67 -27.18
C LEU A 80 -5.56 -17.19 -27.93
N ARG A 81 -6.38 -16.27 -28.44
CA ARG A 81 -7.59 -16.57 -29.19
C ARG A 81 -7.60 -15.84 -30.53
N ASN A 82 -8.25 -16.40 -31.54
CA ASN A 82 -8.56 -15.69 -32.79
C ASN A 82 -9.71 -14.68 -32.58
N ASP A 83 -10.07 -13.95 -33.63
CA ASP A 83 -11.12 -12.92 -33.60
C ASP A 83 -12.51 -13.52 -33.31
N GLU A 84 -12.72 -14.81 -33.62
CA GLU A 84 -13.91 -15.58 -33.29
C GLU A 84 -13.92 -16.11 -31.84
N GLY A 85 -12.84 -15.91 -31.09
CA GLY A 85 -12.70 -16.31 -29.69
C GLY A 85 -12.25 -17.75 -29.48
N GLU A 86 -11.84 -18.48 -30.51
CA GLU A 86 -11.31 -19.84 -30.44
C GLU A 86 -9.84 -19.85 -30.04
N LEU A 87 -9.41 -20.87 -29.27
CA LEU A 87 -8.02 -20.98 -28.80
C LEU A 87 -7.06 -21.25 -29.97
N LEU A 88 -6.04 -20.41 -30.10
CA LEU A 88 -4.94 -20.64 -31.05
C LEU A 88 -4.10 -21.82 -30.58
N ARG A 89 -3.76 -22.72 -31.52
CA ARG A 89 -2.95 -23.91 -31.27
C ARG A 89 -1.76 -23.95 -32.20
N ASP A 90 -0.63 -24.45 -31.71
CA ASP A 90 0.56 -24.70 -32.52
C ASP A 90 0.41 -25.96 -33.39
N GLU A 91 1.42 -26.25 -34.21
CA GLU A 91 1.47 -27.40 -35.11
C GLU A 91 1.31 -28.76 -34.40
N ASN A 92 1.56 -28.80 -33.08
CA ASN A 92 1.42 -29.99 -32.25
C ASN A 92 0.07 -30.03 -31.49
N GLY A 93 -0.84 -29.10 -31.78
CA GLY A 93 -2.15 -28.99 -31.14
C GLY A 93 -2.13 -28.37 -29.74
N LYS A 94 -1.00 -27.83 -29.27
CA LYS A 94 -0.87 -27.20 -27.95
C LYS A 94 -1.32 -25.74 -28.02
N VAL A 95 -2.04 -25.29 -27.00
CA VAL A 95 -2.54 -23.90 -26.92
C VAL A 95 -1.38 -22.91 -26.87
N ILE A 96 -1.41 -21.93 -27.76
CA ILE A 96 -0.42 -20.84 -27.82
C ILE A 96 -0.71 -19.88 -26.67
N LEU A 97 0.34 -19.56 -25.90
CA LEU A 97 0.27 -18.66 -24.75
C LEU A 97 0.95 -17.33 -25.08
N GLY A 98 0.40 -16.25 -24.56
CA GLY A 98 0.93 -14.91 -24.69
C GLY A 98 0.60 -14.05 -23.47
N ARG A 99 0.14 -12.83 -23.71
CA ARG A 99 -0.13 -11.79 -22.71
C ARG A 99 -1.53 -11.20 -22.90
N GLU A 100 -2.02 -10.48 -21.91
CA GLU A 100 -3.20 -9.61 -22.08
C GLU A 100 -2.85 -8.44 -23.01
N THR A 101 -3.77 -8.08 -23.90
CA THR A 101 -3.66 -6.98 -24.87
C THR A 101 -4.88 -6.06 -24.87
N SER A 102 -5.96 -6.42 -24.17
CA SER A 102 -7.21 -5.65 -24.14
C SER A 102 -7.72 -5.46 -22.72
N ILE A 103 -8.26 -4.27 -22.41
CA ILE A 103 -9.00 -4.05 -21.15
C ILE A 103 -10.18 -5.02 -20.99
N LYS A 104 -10.76 -5.52 -22.10
CA LYS A 104 -11.87 -6.47 -22.06
C LYS A 104 -11.46 -7.76 -21.37
N GLN A 105 -10.22 -8.23 -21.60
CA GLN A 105 -9.67 -9.42 -20.95
C GLN A 105 -9.53 -9.23 -19.44
N VAL A 106 -9.02 -8.07 -19.03
CA VAL A 106 -8.85 -7.72 -17.61
C VAL A 106 -10.22 -7.59 -16.93
N ALA A 107 -11.15 -6.83 -17.51
CA ALA A 107 -12.49 -6.68 -16.96
C ALA A 107 -13.22 -8.04 -16.85
N HIS A 108 -13.09 -8.89 -17.88
CA HIS A 108 -13.67 -10.23 -17.89
C HIS A 108 -13.14 -11.10 -16.75
N ARG A 109 -11.81 -11.19 -16.56
CA ARG A 109 -11.27 -12.03 -15.48
C ARG A 109 -11.64 -11.50 -14.09
N LEU A 110 -11.74 -10.19 -13.91
CA LEU A 110 -12.15 -9.59 -12.64
C LEU A 110 -13.63 -9.88 -12.35
N ALA A 111 -14.52 -9.37 -13.18
CA ALA A 111 -15.97 -9.49 -13.01
C ALA A 111 -16.42 -10.96 -13.02
N GLY A 112 -15.85 -11.76 -13.92
CA GLY A 112 -16.19 -13.17 -14.06
C GLY A 112 -15.73 -14.02 -12.87
N CYS A 113 -14.57 -13.71 -12.28
CA CYS A 113 -14.13 -14.35 -11.05
C CYS A 113 -15.07 -14.02 -9.89
N TRP A 114 -15.44 -12.75 -9.69
CA TRP A 114 -16.37 -12.38 -8.63
C TRP A 114 -17.73 -13.04 -8.82
N ARG A 115 -18.26 -13.04 -10.05
CA ARG A 115 -19.48 -13.78 -10.37
C ARG A 115 -19.35 -15.26 -10.01
N HIS A 116 -18.29 -15.94 -10.46
CA HIS A 116 -18.09 -17.37 -10.24
C HIS A 116 -18.07 -17.73 -8.75
N TRP A 117 -17.37 -16.94 -7.93
CA TRP A 117 -17.36 -17.13 -6.49
C TRP A 117 -18.72 -16.83 -5.85
N GLY A 118 -19.40 -15.76 -6.28
CA GLY A 118 -20.75 -15.44 -5.81
C GLY A 118 -21.77 -16.55 -6.11
N GLU A 119 -21.77 -17.10 -7.33
CA GLU A 119 -22.62 -18.23 -7.73
C GLU A 119 -22.31 -19.48 -6.92
N LYS A 120 -21.02 -19.84 -6.83
CA LYS A 120 -20.56 -21.06 -6.13
C LYS A 120 -20.96 -21.06 -4.64
N TYR A 121 -21.05 -19.89 -4.03
CA TYR A 121 -21.30 -19.72 -2.60
C TYR A 121 -22.68 -19.12 -2.28
N GLY A 122 -23.60 -19.10 -3.24
CA GLY A 122 -25.01 -18.77 -3.00
C GLY A 122 -25.27 -17.30 -2.67
N TYR A 123 -24.51 -16.38 -3.26
CA TYR A 123 -24.75 -14.94 -3.10
C TYR A 123 -25.98 -14.48 -3.87
N PHE A 124 -26.19 -15.01 -5.08
CA PHE A 124 -27.24 -14.54 -6.01
C PHE A 124 -28.48 -15.43 -5.92
N ALA A 125 -29.67 -14.83 -6.06
CA ALA A 125 -30.94 -15.57 -6.05
C ALA A 125 -31.12 -16.45 -7.28
N SER A 126 -30.53 -16.05 -8.41
CA SER A 126 -30.62 -16.78 -9.68
C SER A 126 -29.34 -16.64 -10.51
N ALA A 127 -29.21 -17.48 -11.54
CA ALA A 127 -28.15 -17.34 -12.54
C ALA A 127 -28.28 -16.04 -13.34
N ASP A 128 -29.51 -15.54 -13.52
CA ASP A 128 -29.76 -14.26 -14.19
C ASP A 128 -29.25 -13.08 -13.35
N ASP A 129 -29.47 -13.10 -12.03
CA ASP A 129 -28.92 -12.10 -11.10
C ASP A 129 -27.39 -12.08 -11.14
N ALA A 130 -26.76 -13.26 -11.18
CA ALA A 130 -25.31 -13.40 -11.32
C ALA A 130 -24.79 -12.87 -12.67
N GLN A 131 -25.55 -13.11 -13.75
CA GLN A 131 -25.24 -12.60 -15.08
C GLN A 131 -25.37 -11.07 -15.13
N ILE A 132 -26.42 -10.50 -14.54
CA ILE A 132 -26.63 -9.04 -14.44
C ILE A 132 -25.47 -8.42 -13.66
N PHE A 133 -25.10 -9.00 -12.51
CA PHE A 133 -23.95 -8.54 -11.73
C PHE A 133 -22.68 -8.48 -12.57
N TYR A 134 -22.38 -9.56 -13.31
CA TYR A 134 -21.19 -9.62 -14.18
C TYR A 134 -21.20 -8.51 -15.25
N GLU A 135 -22.34 -8.28 -15.90
CA GLU A 135 -22.48 -7.28 -16.95
C GLU A 135 -22.35 -5.84 -16.41
N GLU A 136 -22.98 -5.54 -15.27
CA GLU A 136 -22.86 -4.23 -14.61
C GLU A 136 -21.42 -3.98 -14.14
N MET A 137 -20.74 -4.99 -13.59
CA MET A 137 -19.33 -4.88 -13.19
C MET A 137 -18.39 -4.66 -14.38
N LEU A 138 -18.63 -5.34 -15.51
CA LEU A 138 -17.88 -5.09 -16.75
C LEU A 138 -18.03 -3.64 -17.21
N TYR A 139 -19.26 -3.13 -17.24
CA TYR A 139 -19.54 -1.75 -17.62
C TYR A 139 -18.79 -0.79 -16.70
N MET A 140 -18.89 -0.98 -15.38
CA MET A 140 -18.27 -0.07 -14.41
C MET A 140 -16.74 -0.05 -14.50
N ILE A 141 -16.09 -1.19 -14.73
CA ILE A 141 -14.63 -1.26 -14.90
C ILE A 141 -14.21 -0.54 -16.19
N ILE A 142 -14.85 -0.87 -17.32
CA ILE A 142 -14.47 -0.34 -18.63
C ILE A 142 -14.82 1.16 -18.74
N GLY A 143 -15.97 1.55 -18.21
CA GLY A 143 -16.47 2.91 -18.12
C GLY A 143 -15.70 3.82 -17.15
N GLN A 144 -14.78 3.24 -16.36
CA GLN A 144 -14.07 3.91 -15.25
C GLN A 144 -15.02 4.54 -14.23
N VAL A 145 -16.17 3.89 -13.97
CA VAL A 145 -17.15 4.26 -12.94
C VAL A 145 -16.58 3.99 -11.55
N ALA A 146 -15.82 2.91 -11.41
CA ALA A 146 -15.14 2.56 -10.18
C ALA A 146 -13.99 1.59 -10.47
N ALA A 147 -13.04 1.52 -9.54
CA ALA A 147 -11.88 0.63 -9.65
C ALA A 147 -11.57 -0.03 -8.31
N PRO A 148 -11.17 -1.32 -8.30
CA PRO A 148 -10.65 -1.96 -7.11
C PRO A 148 -9.18 -1.56 -6.88
N ASN A 149 -8.66 -1.88 -5.68
CA ASN A 149 -7.25 -1.73 -5.35
C ASN A 149 -6.34 -2.56 -6.27
N SER A 150 -5.09 -2.11 -6.45
CA SER A 150 -4.13 -2.70 -7.39
C SER A 150 -3.94 -4.23 -7.27
N PRO A 151 -3.85 -4.87 -6.09
CA PRO A 151 -3.76 -6.33 -5.96
C PRO A 151 -4.88 -7.12 -6.65
N GLN A 152 -6.10 -6.58 -6.70
CA GLN A 152 -7.20 -7.20 -7.47
C GLN A 152 -6.86 -7.22 -8.96
N TRP A 153 -6.38 -6.10 -9.50
CA TRP A 153 -5.92 -6.05 -10.89
C TRP A 153 -4.78 -7.03 -11.16
N PHE A 154 -3.90 -7.30 -10.20
CA PHE A 154 -2.76 -8.21 -10.43
C PHE A 154 -3.12 -9.69 -10.37
N THR A 155 -4.07 -10.09 -9.51
CA THR A 155 -4.24 -11.51 -9.15
C THR A 155 -5.63 -12.07 -9.38
N THR A 156 -6.68 -11.24 -9.35
CA THR A 156 -8.06 -11.71 -9.41
C THR A 156 -8.37 -12.32 -10.77
N GLY A 157 -8.93 -13.53 -10.74
CA GLY A 157 -9.40 -14.25 -11.91
C GLY A 157 -8.33 -14.87 -12.82
N LEU A 158 -7.04 -14.81 -12.46
CA LEU A 158 -5.98 -15.41 -13.30
C LEU A 158 -6.14 -16.92 -13.47
N ASN A 159 -6.47 -17.65 -12.40
CA ASN A 159 -6.75 -19.08 -12.50
C ASN A 159 -8.10 -19.34 -13.20
N TRP A 160 -9.15 -18.61 -12.82
CA TRP A 160 -10.48 -18.79 -13.38
C TRP A 160 -10.53 -18.55 -14.90
N ALA A 161 -9.92 -17.46 -15.39
CA ALA A 161 -9.96 -17.10 -16.81
C ALA A 161 -8.92 -17.86 -17.65
N TYR A 162 -7.74 -18.15 -17.08
CA TYR A 162 -6.58 -18.62 -17.87
C TYR A 162 -6.01 -19.96 -17.39
N GLY A 163 -6.51 -20.55 -16.31
CA GLY A 163 -5.99 -21.80 -15.74
C GLY A 163 -4.60 -21.67 -15.11
N LEU A 164 -4.15 -20.44 -14.80
CA LEU A 164 -2.83 -20.21 -14.23
C LEU A 164 -2.70 -20.80 -12.83
N THR A 165 -1.58 -21.45 -12.57
CA THR A 165 -1.16 -21.99 -11.26
C THR A 165 0.29 -21.58 -10.98
N GLY A 166 0.81 -21.94 -9.81
CA GLY A 166 2.19 -21.63 -9.42
C GLY A 166 2.60 -22.36 -8.15
N PRO A 167 3.88 -22.33 -7.76
CA PRO A 167 4.32 -22.97 -6.52
C PRO A 167 3.63 -22.33 -5.31
N ALA A 168 3.19 -23.16 -4.35
CA ALA A 168 2.63 -22.69 -3.09
C ALA A 168 3.62 -21.76 -2.35
N GLN A 169 3.09 -20.70 -1.72
CA GLN A 169 3.89 -19.65 -1.06
C GLN A 169 3.58 -19.55 0.44
N GLY A 170 3.05 -20.62 1.04
CA GLY A 170 2.70 -20.64 2.47
C GLY A 170 1.55 -19.71 2.84
N HIS A 171 0.64 -19.43 1.90
CA HIS A 171 -0.57 -18.68 2.18
C HIS A 171 -1.67 -19.60 2.71
N SER A 172 -2.54 -19.05 3.55
CA SER A 172 -3.65 -19.76 4.19
C SER A 172 -4.98 -19.07 3.92
N TYR A 173 -6.06 -19.80 4.10
CA TYR A 173 -7.44 -19.31 4.01
C TYR A 173 -8.33 -20.16 4.91
N VAL A 174 -9.48 -19.65 5.32
CA VAL A 174 -10.52 -20.48 5.94
C VAL A 174 -11.42 -21.02 4.83
N ASN A 175 -11.56 -22.35 4.79
CA ASN A 175 -12.45 -22.99 3.84
C ASN A 175 -13.91 -22.73 4.27
N PRO A 176 -14.71 -22.00 3.47
CA PRO A 176 -16.06 -21.63 3.85
C PRO A 176 -17.07 -22.78 3.97
N GLN A 177 -16.76 -23.99 3.46
CA GLN A 177 -17.63 -25.16 3.67
C GLN A 177 -17.25 -25.97 4.91
N THR A 178 -15.95 -26.07 5.20
CA THR A 178 -15.46 -26.88 6.34
C THR A 178 -15.22 -26.03 7.59
N GLU A 179 -15.18 -24.71 7.45
CA GLU A 179 -14.83 -23.70 8.45
C GLU A 179 -13.43 -23.93 9.06
N LYS A 180 -12.57 -24.64 8.33
CA LYS A 180 -11.20 -24.95 8.76
C LYS A 180 -10.18 -24.12 8.03
N LEU A 181 -9.14 -23.73 8.77
CA LEU A 181 -7.94 -23.15 8.20
C LEU A 181 -7.24 -24.19 7.31
N GLU A 182 -6.95 -23.79 6.08
CA GLU A 182 -6.29 -24.60 5.07
C GLU A 182 -5.18 -23.79 4.39
N TYR A 183 -4.22 -24.48 3.80
CA TYR A 183 -3.14 -23.88 3.03
C TYR A 183 -3.47 -23.91 1.54
N ALA A 184 -3.19 -22.80 0.85
CA ALA A 184 -3.40 -22.72 -0.58
C ALA A 184 -2.48 -23.69 -1.33
N LYS A 185 -3.07 -24.48 -2.23
CA LYS A 185 -2.36 -25.48 -3.06
C LYS A 185 -1.38 -24.82 -4.03
N ASP A 186 -1.66 -23.59 -4.48
CA ASP A 186 -0.87 -22.84 -5.44
C ASP A 186 -1.08 -21.32 -5.31
N ALA A 187 -0.34 -20.54 -6.08
CA ALA A 187 -0.31 -19.09 -6.00
C ALA A 187 -1.52 -18.34 -6.61
N TYR A 188 -2.38 -18.98 -7.41
CA TYR A 188 -3.41 -18.29 -8.21
C TYR A 188 -4.82 -18.89 -8.13
N SER A 189 -5.00 -20.14 -7.69
CA SER A 189 -6.33 -20.75 -7.50
C SER A 189 -7.19 -20.01 -6.49
N ARG A 190 -6.54 -19.33 -5.52
CA ARG A 190 -7.14 -18.28 -4.71
C ARG A 190 -6.38 -16.98 -4.94
N SER A 191 -7.09 -15.87 -5.05
CA SER A 191 -6.46 -14.56 -5.30
C SER A 191 -5.91 -13.97 -3.99
N GLN A 192 -4.98 -13.02 -4.07
CA GLN A 192 -4.59 -12.17 -2.94
C GLN A 192 -5.10 -10.75 -3.24
N PRO A 193 -6.41 -10.46 -3.04
CA PRO A 193 -7.02 -9.21 -3.49
C PRO A 193 -6.87 -8.06 -2.50
N HIS A 194 -6.31 -8.28 -1.31
CA HIS A 194 -6.21 -7.27 -0.25
C HIS A 194 -4.96 -6.41 -0.45
N ALA A 195 -5.05 -5.10 -0.27
CA ALA A 195 -3.89 -4.20 -0.39
C ALA A 195 -3.26 -3.84 0.94
N CYS A 196 -4.04 -3.91 2.02
CA CYS A 196 -3.70 -3.27 3.27
C CYS A 196 -3.82 -4.29 4.40
N PHE A 197 -2.78 -4.38 5.21
CA PHE A 197 -2.68 -5.30 6.33
C PHE A 197 -2.31 -4.54 7.60
N ILE A 198 -2.88 -4.95 8.72
CA ILE A 198 -2.44 -4.56 10.07
C ILE A 198 -1.88 -5.82 10.71
N GLN A 199 -0.71 -5.74 11.34
CA GLN A 199 -0.06 -6.91 11.94
C GLN A 199 0.42 -6.59 13.34
N GLU A 200 0.21 -7.53 14.26
CA GLU A 200 0.71 -7.40 15.62
C GLU A 200 2.21 -7.72 15.72
N VAL A 201 2.86 -7.17 16.74
CA VAL A 201 4.20 -7.58 17.16
C VAL A 201 4.25 -7.71 18.68
N SER A 202 4.72 -8.87 19.13
CA SER A 202 5.01 -9.12 20.54
C SER A 202 6.46 -8.79 20.86
N ASP A 203 6.72 -8.47 22.13
CA ASP A 203 8.06 -8.22 22.68
C ASP A 203 8.83 -9.52 22.92
N ASP A 204 9.03 -10.28 21.84
CA ASP A 204 9.83 -11.50 21.75
C ASP A 204 10.66 -11.48 20.47
N LEU A 205 11.90 -11.97 20.53
CA LEU A 205 12.82 -11.86 19.40
C LEU A 205 12.43 -12.76 18.22
N VAL A 206 12.13 -14.04 18.47
CA VAL A 206 12.10 -15.08 17.40
C VAL A 206 10.90 -16.02 17.44
N ARG A 207 10.12 -16.05 18.53
CA ARG A 207 8.89 -16.87 18.57
C ARG A 207 7.86 -16.36 17.57
N ASP A 208 6.90 -17.21 17.25
CA ASP A 208 5.78 -16.82 16.41
C ASP A 208 5.04 -15.63 17.03
N GLY A 209 4.76 -14.62 16.20
CA GLY A 209 4.24 -13.32 16.65
C GLY A 209 5.31 -12.34 17.18
N GLY A 210 6.58 -12.74 17.29
CA GLY A 210 7.70 -11.88 17.69
C GLY A 210 8.25 -10.98 16.58
N ILE A 211 9.37 -10.31 16.86
CA ILE A 211 10.04 -9.31 16.01
C ILE A 211 10.45 -9.90 14.66
N PHE A 212 11.27 -10.95 14.62
CA PHE A 212 11.74 -11.54 13.35
C PHE A 212 10.64 -12.35 12.64
N SER A 213 9.64 -12.83 13.39
CA SER A 213 8.43 -13.43 12.82
C SER A 213 7.62 -12.38 12.05
N LEU A 214 7.41 -11.18 12.60
CA LEU A 214 6.79 -10.06 11.87
C LEU A 214 7.55 -9.74 10.58
N LEU A 215 8.89 -9.63 10.63
CA LEU A 215 9.71 -9.34 9.44
C LEU A 215 9.45 -10.33 8.29
N THR A 216 9.32 -11.61 8.62
CA THR A 216 9.01 -12.67 7.63
C THR A 216 7.61 -12.51 7.07
N ARG A 217 6.62 -12.19 7.91
CA ARG A 217 5.23 -11.97 7.48
C ARG A 217 5.13 -10.73 6.57
N GLU A 218 5.78 -9.62 6.92
CA GLU A 218 5.83 -8.42 6.08
C GLU A 218 6.46 -8.67 4.71
N ALA A 219 7.55 -9.45 4.66
CA ALA A 219 8.18 -9.81 3.39
C ALA A 219 7.21 -10.57 2.46
N ARG A 220 6.37 -11.46 3.01
CA ARG A 220 5.31 -12.15 2.24
C ARG A 220 4.26 -11.16 1.74
N VAL A 221 3.82 -10.21 2.56
CA VAL A 221 2.87 -9.15 2.16
C VAL A 221 3.44 -8.33 1.00
N PHE A 222 4.68 -7.85 1.13
CA PHE A 222 5.32 -7.02 0.10
C PHE A 222 5.50 -7.76 -1.23
N LYS A 223 5.85 -9.05 -1.18
CA LYS A 223 6.03 -9.87 -2.39
C LYS A 223 4.84 -9.80 -3.36
N TYR A 224 3.62 -9.63 -2.86
CA TYR A 224 2.39 -9.62 -3.68
C TYR A 224 1.82 -8.23 -3.98
N GLY A 225 2.57 -7.15 -3.71
CA GLY A 225 2.11 -5.81 -4.09
C GLY A 225 1.33 -5.08 -3.00
N SER A 226 1.29 -5.64 -1.79
CA SER A 226 0.51 -5.14 -0.67
C SER A 226 1.37 -4.40 0.35
N GLY A 227 0.74 -3.58 1.19
CA GLY A 227 1.39 -2.85 2.26
C GLY A 227 0.88 -3.26 3.64
N THR A 228 1.67 -2.98 4.66
CA THR A 228 1.41 -3.42 6.04
C THR A 228 1.70 -2.31 7.04
N GLY A 229 0.96 -2.28 8.14
CA GLY A 229 1.31 -1.45 9.29
C GLY A 229 1.31 -2.24 10.59
N SER A 230 2.13 -1.77 11.53
CA SER A 230 2.26 -2.37 12.86
C SER A 230 2.49 -1.28 13.90
N ASN A 231 1.87 -1.45 15.06
CA ASN A 231 2.19 -0.66 16.24
C ASN A 231 3.28 -1.36 17.04
N PHE A 232 4.41 -0.68 17.19
CA PHE A 232 5.61 -1.22 17.85
C PHE A 232 5.66 -0.91 19.36
N SER A 233 4.63 -0.27 19.92
CA SER A 233 4.60 0.19 21.32
C SER A 233 4.70 -0.89 22.37
N ARG A 234 4.50 -2.16 22.01
CA ARG A 234 4.65 -3.30 22.92
C ARG A 234 6.12 -3.62 23.20
N LEU A 235 7.03 -3.24 22.30
CA LEU A 235 8.44 -3.53 22.43
C LEU A 235 9.06 -2.70 23.55
N ARG A 236 9.91 -3.33 24.35
CA ARG A 236 10.56 -2.63 25.45
C ARG A 236 11.60 -1.63 24.94
N GLY A 237 11.65 -0.48 25.62
CA GLY A 237 12.56 0.60 25.35
C GLY A 237 14.02 0.26 25.66
N LYS A 238 14.94 1.07 25.12
CA LYS A 238 16.37 0.97 25.38
C LYS A 238 16.67 1.04 26.89
N GLY A 239 17.49 0.11 27.38
CA GLY A 239 17.90 0.06 28.79
C GLY A 239 16.95 -0.70 29.71
N GLU A 240 15.74 -1.06 29.25
CA GLU A 240 14.85 -1.94 30.00
C GLU A 240 15.45 -3.34 30.16
N LYS A 241 15.17 -4.02 31.29
CA LYS A 241 15.81 -5.30 31.63
C LYS A 241 15.33 -6.45 30.75
N LEU A 242 16.21 -7.42 30.49
CA LEU A 242 15.88 -8.70 29.85
C LEU A 242 15.74 -9.81 30.90
N THR A 243 14.88 -10.80 30.65
CA THR A 243 14.67 -11.94 31.55
C THR A 243 15.92 -12.80 31.72
N GLY A 244 16.75 -12.94 30.67
CA GLY A 244 18.03 -13.66 30.71
C GLY A 244 19.21 -12.87 31.27
N GLY A 245 18.99 -11.65 31.78
CA GLY A 245 20.05 -10.72 32.15
C GLY A 245 20.46 -9.77 31.03
N GLY A 246 21.07 -8.63 31.38
CA GLY A 246 21.38 -7.54 30.45
C GLY A 246 20.21 -6.57 30.24
N THR A 247 20.32 -5.74 29.19
CA THR A 247 19.35 -4.69 28.85
C THR A 247 19.00 -4.72 27.37
N SER A 248 17.80 -4.23 27.05
CA SER A 248 17.30 -4.11 25.67
C SER A 248 18.13 -3.13 24.85
N SER A 249 18.36 -3.47 23.58
CA SER A 249 18.90 -2.54 22.57
C SER A 249 17.94 -1.40 22.21
N GLY A 250 16.66 -1.52 22.60
CA GLY A 250 15.60 -0.56 22.33
C GLY A 250 14.90 -0.80 20.99
N LEU A 251 13.67 -0.33 20.91
CA LEU A 251 12.81 -0.37 19.74
C LEU A 251 13.49 0.22 18.50
N MET A 252 14.16 1.36 18.65
CA MET A 252 14.76 2.08 17.52
C MET A 252 15.81 1.25 16.78
N SER A 253 16.49 0.33 17.49
CA SER A 253 17.44 -0.60 16.87
C SER A 253 16.76 -1.58 15.91
N PHE A 254 15.59 -2.09 16.27
CA PHE A 254 14.82 -3.00 15.43
C PHE A 254 14.13 -2.26 14.27
N LEU A 255 13.62 -1.05 14.48
CA LEU A 255 13.00 -0.27 13.41
C LEU A 255 13.96 -0.01 12.23
N LYS A 256 15.26 0.15 12.50
CA LYS A 256 16.29 0.25 11.44
C LYS A 256 16.41 -1.02 10.59
N ILE A 257 16.25 -2.21 11.20
CA ILE A 257 16.22 -3.49 10.49
C ILE A 257 14.99 -3.55 9.59
N PHE A 258 13.82 -3.22 10.12
CA PHE A 258 12.57 -3.22 9.38
C PHE A 258 12.57 -2.23 8.21
N ASP A 259 13.12 -1.04 8.42
CA ASP A 259 13.29 -0.02 7.39
C ASP A 259 14.19 -0.52 6.25
N THR A 260 15.36 -1.08 6.58
CA THR A 260 16.28 -1.64 5.58
C THR A 260 15.64 -2.79 4.79
N ALA A 261 14.88 -3.65 5.49
CA ALA A 261 14.18 -4.76 4.85
C ALA A 261 13.08 -4.27 3.90
N ALA A 262 12.30 -3.27 4.29
CA ALA A 262 11.30 -2.65 3.43
C ALA A 262 11.93 -2.02 2.17
N GLY A 263 13.07 -1.32 2.32
CA GLY A 263 13.81 -0.75 1.19
C GLY A 263 14.41 -1.79 0.24
N SER A 264 14.70 -3.00 0.74
CA SER A 264 15.30 -4.09 -0.04
C SER A 264 14.28 -4.88 -0.88
N ILE A 265 12.98 -4.79 -0.56
CA ILE A 265 11.94 -5.61 -1.20
C ILE A 265 11.14 -4.79 -2.22
N LYS A 266 11.16 -5.26 -3.47
CA LYS A 266 10.33 -4.71 -4.55
C LYS A 266 8.96 -5.36 -4.56
N SER A 267 7.92 -4.55 -4.42
CA SER A 267 6.55 -4.98 -4.21
C SER A 267 5.92 -5.53 -5.50
N GLY A 268 5.30 -6.71 -5.42
CA GLY A 268 4.62 -7.37 -6.55
C GLY A 268 5.53 -7.80 -7.71
N GLY A 269 6.85 -7.88 -7.49
CA GLY A 269 7.82 -8.15 -8.56
C GLY A 269 7.92 -7.02 -9.61
N THR A 270 7.40 -5.84 -9.29
CA THR A 270 7.46 -4.62 -10.12
C THR A 270 8.47 -3.62 -9.56
N THR A 271 8.61 -2.43 -10.15
CA THR A 271 9.50 -1.37 -9.64
C THR A 271 8.94 -0.63 -8.40
N ARG A 272 7.80 -1.04 -7.82
CA ARG A 272 7.17 -0.35 -6.69
C ARG A 272 7.86 -0.68 -5.35
N ARG A 273 8.14 0.35 -4.54
CA ARG A 273 8.65 0.19 -3.17
C ARG A 273 7.61 -0.47 -2.25
N ALA A 274 8.06 -1.17 -1.23
CA ALA A 274 7.20 -1.64 -0.15
C ALA A 274 6.50 -0.46 0.54
N ALA A 275 5.24 -0.64 0.94
CA ALA A 275 4.49 0.36 1.69
C ALA A 275 4.33 -0.10 3.13
N LYS A 276 4.91 0.64 4.09
CA LYS A 276 4.94 0.28 5.50
C LYS A 276 4.47 1.44 6.39
N MET A 277 3.65 1.15 7.39
CA MET A 277 3.38 2.05 8.53
C MET A 277 4.06 1.54 9.79
N VAL A 278 4.73 2.44 10.50
CA VAL A 278 5.23 2.24 11.86
C VAL A 278 4.50 3.19 12.78
N SER A 279 3.75 2.63 13.73
CA SER A 279 3.05 3.42 14.73
C SER A 279 3.70 3.27 16.11
N LEU A 280 3.72 4.36 16.89
CA LEU A 280 4.20 4.37 18.27
C LEU A 280 3.29 5.20 19.17
N ASP A 281 2.91 4.67 20.32
CA ASP A 281 2.09 5.33 21.32
C ASP A 281 2.91 6.43 22.01
N LEU A 282 2.27 7.56 22.27
CA LEU A 282 2.95 8.79 22.70
C LEU A 282 3.61 8.69 24.08
N ASP A 283 3.27 7.68 24.87
CA ASP A 283 3.86 7.39 26.20
C ASP A 283 5.05 6.42 26.12
N HIS A 284 5.48 6.00 24.93
CA HIS A 284 6.59 5.05 24.81
C HIS A 284 7.94 5.67 25.26
N PRO A 285 8.84 4.94 25.96
CA PRO A 285 10.12 5.47 26.46
C PRO A 285 11.04 6.08 25.40
N GLU A 286 10.95 5.58 24.17
CA GLU A 286 11.76 6.05 23.02
C GLU A 286 11.00 7.01 22.08
N ILE A 287 9.86 7.58 22.50
CA ILE A 287 9.01 8.42 21.64
C ILE A 287 9.74 9.66 21.08
N GLU A 288 10.59 10.31 21.89
CA GLU A 288 11.36 11.48 21.42
C GLU A 288 12.36 11.10 20.31
N GLU A 289 13.00 9.92 20.41
CA GLU A 289 13.91 9.46 19.36
C GLU A 289 13.15 9.11 18.08
N PHE A 290 11.97 8.50 18.23
CA PHE A 290 11.08 8.17 17.11
C PHE A 290 10.58 9.41 16.36
N ILE A 291 10.11 10.45 17.08
CA ILE A 291 9.64 11.72 16.49
C ILE A 291 10.76 12.39 15.69
N TRP A 292 11.95 12.47 16.26
CA TRP A 292 13.11 13.13 15.63
C TRP A 292 13.81 12.28 14.57
N TRP A 293 13.41 11.02 14.38
CA TRP A 293 14.19 10.04 13.62
C TRP A 293 14.43 10.49 12.18
N LYS A 294 13.37 10.80 11.42
CA LYS A 294 13.50 11.17 10.00
C LYS A 294 14.25 12.48 9.80
N VAL A 295 13.92 13.52 10.58
CA VAL A 295 14.63 14.82 10.53
C VAL A 295 16.14 14.62 10.71
N ARG A 296 16.56 13.87 11.72
CA ARG A 296 18.00 13.62 11.97
C ARG A 296 18.67 12.81 10.86
N GLU A 297 17.93 11.95 10.18
CA GLU A 297 18.46 11.16 9.05
C GLU A 297 18.55 12.03 7.78
N GLU A 298 17.61 12.94 7.56
CA GLU A 298 17.68 13.93 6.46
C GLU A 298 18.81 14.96 6.68
N GLU A 299 19.04 15.40 7.92
CA GLU A 299 20.20 16.24 8.27
C GLU A 299 21.52 15.55 7.89
N LYS A 300 21.64 14.23 8.13
CA LYS A 300 22.82 13.46 7.70
C LYS A 300 22.95 13.43 6.18
N VAL A 301 21.86 13.32 5.43
CA VAL A 301 21.90 13.40 3.97
C VAL A 301 22.41 14.77 3.53
N ALA A 302 21.93 15.85 4.14
CA ALA A 302 22.39 17.20 3.84
C ALA A 302 23.90 17.34 4.09
N ASP A 303 24.41 16.79 5.20
CA ASP A 303 25.83 16.76 5.52
C ASP A 303 26.65 15.95 4.50
N LEU A 304 26.16 14.78 4.06
CA LEU A 304 26.82 13.95 3.04
C LEU A 304 26.88 14.68 1.68
N VAL A 305 25.78 15.32 1.28
CA VAL A 305 25.71 16.08 0.02
C VAL A 305 26.62 17.29 0.06
N ALA A 306 26.59 18.08 1.14
CA ALA A 306 27.46 19.24 1.30
C ALA A 306 28.94 18.81 1.38
N GLY A 307 29.24 17.82 2.21
CA GLY A 307 30.59 17.29 2.43
C GLY A 307 31.21 16.71 1.16
N SER A 308 30.47 15.94 0.37
CA SER A 308 30.97 15.35 -0.89
C SER A 308 31.34 16.41 -1.92
N LYS A 309 30.55 17.48 -2.05
CA LYS A 309 30.85 18.62 -2.93
C LYS A 309 32.09 19.39 -2.46
N ILE A 310 32.24 19.61 -1.16
CA ILE A 310 33.44 20.26 -0.59
C ILE A 310 34.67 19.39 -0.82
N LEU A 311 34.58 18.08 -0.56
CA LEU A 311 35.63 17.09 -0.82
C LEU A 311 36.09 17.16 -2.28
N ARG A 312 35.15 17.09 -3.24
CA ARG A 312 35.47 17.16 -4.66
C ARG A 312 36.15 18.46 -5.05
N LYS A 313 35.63 19.59 -4.57
CA LYS A 313 36.22 20.91 -4.83
C LYS A 313 37.65 21.01 -4.29
N ARG A 314 37.88 20.61 -3.04
CA ARG A 314 39.19 20.76 -2.37
C ARG A 314 40.23 19.78 -2.86
N LEU A 315 39.88 18.50 -2.92
CA LEU A 315 40.82 17.46 -3.37
C LEU A 315 41.08 17.58 -4.88
N GLY A 316 40.07 17.94 -5.69
CA GLY A 316 40.25 18.21 -7.12
C GLY A 316 41.24 19.35 -7.38
N ALA A 317 41.09 20.47 -6.67
CA ALA A 317 42.05 21.58 -6.75
C ALA A 317 43.46 21.17 -6.31
N LEU A 318 43.57 20.38 -5.25
CA LEU A 318 44.85 19.91 -4.74
C LEU A 318 45.54 18.97 -5.75
N ILE A 319 44.80 18.05 -6.36
CA ILE A 319 45.32 17.11 -7.35
C ILE A 319 45.82 17.85 -8.59
N GLU A 320 45.04 18.80 -9.13
CA GLU A 320 45.46 19.59 -10.29
C GLU A 320 46.70 20.45 -9.99
N LEU A 321 46.77 21.08 -8.82
CA LEU A 321 47.93 21.88 -8.42
C LEU A 321 49.19 21.05 -8.15
N ALA A 322 49.05 19.81 -7.70
CA ALA A 322 50.16 18.91 -7.37
C ALA A 322 50.56 17.98 -8.53
N LYS A 323 49.82 18.02 -9.64
CA LYS A 323 50.02 17.13 -10.79
C LYS A 323 51.44 17.24 -11.35
N ASN A 324 52.09 16.10 -11.56
CA ASN A 324 53.45 15.99 -12.12
C ASN A 324 54.54 16.74 -11.33
N GLN A 325 54.33 17.04 -10.04
CA GLN A 325 55.37 17.62 -9.17
C GLN A 325 55.98 16.54 -8.27
N GLU A 326 57.31 16.39 -8.28
CA GLU A 326 58.01 15.47 -7.38
C GLU A 326 57.87 15.89 -5.91
N GLN A 327 57.94 17.22 -5.65
CA GLN A 327 57.82 17.81 -4.32
C GLN A 327 56.68 18.84 -4.22
N PRO A 328 55.40 18.42 -4.23
CA PRO A 328 54.25 19.33 -4.26
C PRO A 328 54.19 20.33 -3.10
N LEU A 329 54.77 20.01 -1.94
CA LEU A 329 54.74 20.86 -0.76
C LEU A 329 55.63 22.11 -0.87
N GLU A 330 56.57 22.16 -1.80
CA GLU A 330 57.36 23.38 -2.05
C GLU A 330 56.50 24.45 -2.73
N ASN A 331 55.54 24.03 -3.56
CA ASN A 331 54.61 24.91 -4.25
C ASN A 331 53.72 25.68 -3.27
N LYS A 332 53.80 27.01 -3.33
CA LYS A 332 53.04 27.91 -2.45
C LYS A 332 51.52 27.76 -2.64
N GLU A 333 51.06 27.51 -3.87
CA GLU A 333 49.64 27.31 -4.15
C GLU A 333 49.13 25.97 -3.63
N VAL A 334 49.94 24.91 -3.68
CA VAL A 334 49.61 23.61 -3.04
C VAL A 334 49.51 23.78 -1.52
N ARG A 335 50.47 24.47 -0.87
CA ARG A 335 50.39 24.77 0.56
C ARG A 335 49.16 25.61 0.93
N LYS A 336 48.78 26.57 0.08
CA LYS A 336 47.57 27.37 0.26
C LYS A 336 46.31 26.52 0.12
N ALA A 337 46.24 25.64 -0.89
CA ALA A 337 45.14 24.72 -1.09
C ALA A 337 45.01 23.73 0.08
N LEU A 338 46.12 23.20 0.61
CA LEU A 338 46.14 22.36 1.82
C LEU A 338 45.59 23.09 3.05
N LYS A 339 46.02 24.34 3.29
CA LYS A 339 45.48 25.16 4.39
C LYS A 339 43.98 25.35 4.25
N GLN A 340 43.50 25.63 3.04
CA GLN A 340 42.07 25.81 2.80
C GLN A 340 41.29 24.50 2.96
N ALA A 341 41.81 23.37 2.49
CA ALA A 341 41.17 22.07 2.67
C ALA A 341 41.14 21.65 4.15
N THR A 342 42.20 21.96 4.90
CA THR A 342 42.24 21.74 6.36
C THR A 342 41.22 22.63 7.09
N LYS A 343 41.09 23.89 6.66
CA LYS A 343 40.08 24.83 7.19
C LYS A 343 38.65 24.35 6.93
N ASP A 344 38.43 23.65 5.83
CA ASP A 344 37.15 23.03 5.47
C ASP A 344 37.01 21.59 6.02
N HIS A 345 37.82 21.22 7.02
CA HIS A 345 37.74 19.95 7.75
C HIS A 345 37.93 18.68 6.90
N ILE A 346 38.63 18.78 5.75
CA ILE A 346 38.96 17.59 4.96
C ILE A 346 39.90 16.68 5.76
N PRO A 347 39.57 15.38 5.94
CA PRO A 347 40.39 14.45 6.70
C PRO A 347 41.81 14.33 6.15
N ILE A 348 42.81 14.30 7.04
CA ILE A 348 44.24 14.30 6.67
C ILE A 348 44.58 13.11 5.76
N ASN A 349 44.02 11.93 6.01
CA ASN A 349 44.22 10.75 5.16
C ASN A 349 43.77 10.98 3.70
N TYR A 350 42.73 11.78 3.46
CA TYR A 350 42.31 12.15 2.10
C TYR A 350 43.24 13.16 1.46
N LEU A 351 43.78 14.12 2.23
CA LEU A 351 44.77 15.09 1.73
C LEU A 351 46.06 14.39 1.27
N VAL A 352 46.56 13.45 2.08
CA VAL A 352 47.75 12.65 1.75
C VAL A 352 47.50 11.82 0.48
N ARG A 353 46.39 11.08 0.42
CA ARG A 353 46.02 10.29 -0.78
C ARG A 353 45.91 11.14 -2.04
N ALA A 354 45.34 12.33 -1.95
CA ALA A 354 45.22 13.23 -3.09
C ALA A 354 46.58 13.70 -3.61
N LEU A 355 47.53 14.03 -2.73
CA LEU A 355 48.91 14.38 -3.13
C LEU A 355 49.63 13.19 -3.78
N ASP A 356 49.50 12.00 -3.22
CA ASP A 356 50.15 10.80 -3.76
C ASP A 356 49.58 10.40 -5.13
N ILE A 357 48.26 10.48 -5.31
CA ILE A 357 47.60 10.23 -6.60
C ILE A 357 48.01 11.27 -7.64
N ALA A 358 48.14 12.54 -7.24
CA ALA A 358 48.58 13.61 -8.13
C ALA A 358 50.02 13.39 -8.65
N ARG A 359 50.92 12.87 -7.80
CA ARG A 359 52.28 12.47 -8.19
C ARG A 359 52.29 11.34 -9.20
N GLN A 360 51.36 10.39 -9.07
CA GLN A 360 51.24 9.24 -9.98
C GLN A 360 50.50 9.57 -11.27
N GLY A 361 49.96 10.80 -11.42
CA GLY A 361 49.19 11.20 -12.59
C GLY A 361 47.83 10.51 -12.73
N HIS A 362 47.33 9.87 -11.66
CA HIS A 362 46.04 9.21 -11.63
C HIS A 362 44.91 10.15 -11.19
N ARG A 363 43.66 9.72 -11.43
CA ARG A 363 42.47 10.44 -10.96
C ARG A 363 41.95 9.80 -9.68
N LEU A 364 41.63 10.62 -8.68
CA LEU A 364 40.88 10.16 -7.50
C LEU A 364 39.37 10.13 -7.85
N PRO A 365 38.70 8.96 -7.79
CA PRO A 365 37.26 8.87 -8.06
C PRO A 365 36.49 9.48 -6.89
N LEU A 366 36.21 10.79 -6.97
CA LEU A 366 35.40 11.50 -5.99
C LEU A 366 33.96 11.53 -6.45
N GLN A 367 33.10 10.87 -5.70
CA GLN A 367 31.67 10.88 -5.90
C GLN A 367 31.07 12.16 -5.30
N GLU A 368 30.12 12.76 -6.00
CA GLU A 368 29.23 13.77 -5.44
C GLU A 368 27.88 13.12 -5.20
N PHE A 369 27.33 13.36 -4.02
CA PHE A 369 25.97 12.97 -3.71
C PHE A 369 25.00 14.11 -4.01
N ASP A 370 23.73 13.75 -4.16
CA ASP A 370 22.62 14.67 -4.37
C ASP A 370 21.47 14.35 -3.39
N PRO A 371 20.57 15.32 -3.14
CA PRO A 371 19.50 15.16 -2.16
C PRO A 371 18.25 14.48 -2.72
N HIS A 372 18.29 13.85 -3.91
CA HIS A 372 17.14 13.13 -4.43
C HIS A 372 16.86 11.89 -3.55
N TYR A 373 15.59 11.59 -3.27
CA TYR A 373 15.20 10.49 -2.37
C TYR A 373 15.55 9.08 -2.87
N GLU A 374 15.99 8.95 -4.13
CA GLU A 374 16.52 7.71 -4.73
C GLU A 374 18.05 7.73 -4.86
N SER A 375 18.71 8.78 -4.38
CA SER A 375 20.16 8.91 -4.44
C SER A 375 20.85 7.95 -3.47
N GLU A 376 22.12 7.67 -3.75
CA GLU A 376 22.94 6.84 -2.86
C GLU A 376 23.00 7.40 -1.42
N ALA A 377 23.02 8.73 -1.25
CA ALA A 377 23.03 9.31 0.09
C ALA A 377 21.75 8.98 0.86
N TYR A 378 20.57 9.09 0.23
CA TYR A 378 19.31 8.72 0.85
C TYR A 378 19.22 7.22 1.17
N LEU A 379 19.81 6.36 0.32
CA LEU A 379 19.82 4.91 0.54
C LEU A 379 20.73 4.47 1.72
N THR A 380 21.62 5.34 2.21
CA THR A 380 22.53 5.03 3.33
C THR A 380 21.98 5.41 4.70
N VAL A 381 20.90 6.19 4.75
CA VAL A 381 20.26 6.62 5.99
C VAL A 381 19.01 5.78 6.29
N SER A 382 18.56 5.79 7.53
CA SER A 382 17.45 4.95 7.98
C SER A 382 16.13 5.73 8.12
N GLY A 383 15.03 4.98 8.24
CA GLY A 383 13.69 5.51 8.51
C GLY A 383 12.97 6.06 7.29
N GLN A 384 13.50 5.87 6.08
CA GLN A 384 12.98 6.44 4.83
C GLN A 384 12.02 5.51 4.08
N ASN A 385 11.92 4.25 4.49
CA ASN A 385 11.13 3.20 3.81
C ASN A 385 9.81 2.88 4.55
N SER A 386 9.40 3.72 5.49
CA SER A 386 8.11 3.66 6.17
C SER A 386 7.49 5.04 6.35
N ASN A 387 6.17 5.07 6.43
CA ASN A 387 5.44 6.15 7.08
C ASN A 387 5.53 5.93 8.59
N ASN A 388 5.80 6.98 9.34
CA ASN A 388 5.90 6.95 10.78
C ASN A 388 4.75 7.75 11.37
N SER A 389 4.06 7.24 12.38
CA SER A 389 2.97 7.97 13.04
C SER A 389 2.98 7.79 14.54
N VAL A 390 2.69 8.86 15.27
CA VAL A 390 2.49 8.81 16.71
C VAL A 390 1.02 8.64 17.02
N ARG A 391 0.71 7.80 18.03
CA ARG A 391 -0.65 7.54 18.48
C ARG A 391 -0.93 8.32 19.76
N ILE A 392 -1.86 9.25 19.67
CA ILE A 392 -2.08 10.29 20.67
C ILE A 392 -3.42 10.06 21.36
N PRO A 393 -3.46 9.80 22.68
CA PRO A 393 -4.70 9.65 23.42
C PRO A 393 -5.35 11.02 23.74
N ASN A 394 -6.66 11.05 23.96
CA ASN A 394 -7.38 12.27 24.37
C ASN A 394 -6.84 12.85 25.70
N SER A 395 -6.28 12.00 26.57
CA SER A 395 -5.64 12.44 27.83
C SER A 395 -4.41 13.32 27.61
N PHE A 396 -3.69 13.16 26.49
CA PHE A 396 -2.55 14.02 26.15
C PHE A 396 -3.02 15.45 25.86
N PHE A 397 -4.10 15.63 25.10
CA PHE A 397 -4.63 16.96 24.82
C PHE A 397 -5.16 17.65 26.08
N LYS A 398 -5.69 16.89 27.05
CA LYS A 398 -6.03 17.43 28.38
C LYS A 398 -4.78 17.91 29.13
N ALA A 399 -3.71 17.10 29.14
CA ALA A 399 -2.44 17.50 29.75
C ALA A 399 -1.84 18.74 29.06
N LEU A 400 -1.84 18.78 27.73
CA LEU A 400 -1.38 19.90 26.93
C LEU A 400 -2.16 21.18 27.22
N HIS A 401 -3.49 21.11 27.24
CA HIS A 401 -4.35 22.26 27.55
C HIS A 401 -4.10 22.80 28.97
N ASN A 402 -3.86 21.90 29.92
CA ASN A 402 -3.60 22.24 31.32
C ASN A 402 -2.11 22.54 31.61
N GLN A 403 -1.25 22.61 30.59
CA GLN A 403 0.20 22.85 30.73
C GLN A 403 0.89 21.86 31.68
N GLN A 404 0.51 20.59 31.59
CA GLN A 404 1.03 19.50 32.42
C GLN A 404 2.16 18.75 31.74
N ASP A 405 2.89 17.99 32.55
CA ASP A 405 3.86 17.03 32.05
C ASP A 405 3.20 15.74 31.53
N TRP A 406 3.96 15.01 30.73
CA TRP A 406 3.64 13.73 30.14
C TRP A 406 4.67 12.68 30.55
N ASN A 407 4.21 11.52 30.99
CA ASN A 407 5.06 10.43 31.46
C ASN A 407 5.33 9.43 30.35
N LEU A 408 6.58 9.04 30.20
CA LEU A 408 7.02 7.94 29.36
C LEU A 408 7.17 6.67 30.20
N ILE A 409 6.51 5.60 29.78
CA ILE A 409 6.21 4.43 30.63
C ILE A 409 6.94 3.19 30.11
N ALA A 410 7.76 2.58 30.96
CA ALA A 410 8.46 1.32 30.66
C ALA A 410 7.48 0.20 30.30
N ARG A 411 7.77 -0.55 29.22
CA ARG A 411 6.90 -1.67 28.80
C ARG A 411 7.10 -2.94 29.61
N SER A 412 8.25 -3.07 30.28
CA SER A 412 8.59 -4.24 31.09
C SER A 412 7.92 -4.28 32.47
N ASN A 413 7.69 -3.13 33.10
CA ASN A 413 7.16 -3.06 34.47
C ASN A 413 6.14 -1.93 34.72
N GLY A 414 5.88 -1.04 33.74
CA GLY A 414 4.92 0.05 33.89
C GLY A 414 5.41 1.26 34.70
N GLU A 415 6.69 1.30 35.08
CA GLU A 415 7.25 2.45 35.81
C GLU A 415 7.49 3.65 34.88
N VAL A 416 7.44 4.86 35.45
CA VAL A 416 7.78 6.08 34.71
C VAL A 416 9.29 6.15 34.52
N MET A 417 9.72 6.12 33.25
CA MET A 417 11.12 6.20 32.85
C MET A 417 11.59 7.66 32.73
N LYS A 418 10.70 8.52 32.26
CA LYS A 418 10.98 9.93 32.00
C LYS A 418 9.68 10.72 32.03
N THR A 419 9.76 11.97 32.46
CA THR A 419 8.65 12.93 32.43
C THR A 419 9.07 14.14 31.59
N ILE A 420 8.18 14.61 30.72
CA ILE A 420 8.46 15.65 29.72
C ILE A 420 7.27 16.62 29.66
N PRO A 421 7.47 17.94 29.55
CA PRO A 421 6.37 18.87 29.30
C PRO A 421 5.57 18.48 28.05
N ALA A 422 4.23 18.37 28.16
CA ALA A 422 3.40 17.99 27.02
C ALA A 422 3.53 18.97 25.85
N GLU A 423 3.70 20.27 26.16
CA GLU A 423 3.94 21.33 25.18
C GLU A 423 5.22 21.08 24.36
N LYS A 424 6.32 20.68 25.02
CA LYS A 424 7.57 20.35 24.31
C LYS A 424 7.33 19.22 23.31
N LEU A 425 6.67 18.14 23.75
CA LEU A 425 6.44 16.98 22.90
C LEU A 425 5.55 17.32 21.70
N TRP A 426 4.52 18.16 21.91
CA TRP A 426 3.66 18.65 20.83
C TRP A 426 4.41 19.55 19.84
N ASN A 427 5.26 20.45 20.34
CA ASN A 427 6.10 21.31 19.50
C ASN A 427 7.12 20.49 18.69
N ASP A 428 7.71 19.45 19.29
CA ASP A 428 8.62 18.54 18.59
C ASP A 428 7.89 17.80 17.45
N ILE A 429 6.68 17.29 17.69
CA ILE A 429 5.85 16.67 16.64
C ILE A 429 5.58 17.66 15.51
N GLY A 430 5.14 18.88 15.82
CA GLY A 430 4.83 19.90 14.84
C GLY A 430 6.05 20.31 14.01
N TYR A 431 7.21 20.50 14.66
CA TYR A 431 8.46 20.83 13.99
C TYR A 431 8.93 19.70 13.08
N CYS A 432 8.94 18.46 13.56
CA CYS A 432 9.38 17.31 12.76
C CYS A 432 8.45 17.06 11.57
N ALA A 433 7.13 17.15 11.77
CA ALA A 433 6.17 17.04 10.67
C ALA A 433 6.36 18.15 9.62
N TRP A 434 6.70 19.38 10.02
CA TRP A 434 7.06 20.44 9.08
C TRP A 434 8.38 20.17 8.35
N ALA A 435 9.39 19.68 9.07
CA ALA A 435 10.74 19.49 8.56
C ALA A 435 10.86 18.30 7.59
N SER A 436 10.20 17.17 7.90
CA SER A 436 10.34 15.90 7.16
C SER A 436 9.03 15.22 6.77
N ALA A 437 7.87 15.91 6.88
CA ALA A 437 6.53 15.35 6.65
C ALA A 437 6.10 14.21 7.62
N ASP A 438 6.91 13.93 8.64
CA ASP A 438 6.71 12.85 9.62
C ASP A 438 7.18 13.29 11.02
N PRO A 439 6.62 12.71 12.10
CA PRO A 439 5.59 11.68 12.07
C PRO A 439 4.20 12.26 11.78
N GLY A 440 3.35 11.45 11.13
CA GLY A 440 1.91 11.66 11.12
C GLY A 440 1.30 11.46 12.51
N VAL A 441 0.01 11.79 12.65
CA VAL A 441 -0.72 11.65 13.91
C VAL A 441 -1.92 10.71 13.75
N GLN A 442 -2.14 9.87 14.76
CA GLN A 442 -3.31 9.01 14.86
C GLN A 442 -3.96 9.23 16.23
N TYR A 443 -5.24 9.61 16.25
CA TYR A 443 -5.94 9.92 17.50
C TYR A 443 -6.45 8.63 18.15
N ASP A 444 -5.61 7.98 18.95
CA ASP A 444 -5.83 6.63 19.53
C ASP A 444 -7.20 6.49 20.18
N THR A 445 -7.57 7.44 21.04
CA THR A 445 -8.84 7.37 21.77
C THR A 445 -10.03 7.55 20.83
N THR A 446 -10.01 8.56 19.95
CA THR A 446 -11.08 8.79 18.98
C THR A 446 -11.27 7.61 18.04
N ILE A 447 -10.18 6.99 17.55
CA ILE A 447 -10.26 5.78 16.72
C ILE A 447 -11.02 4.66 17.45
N ASN A 448 -10.73 4.46 18.74
CA ASN A 448 -11.38 3.41 19.53
C ASN A 448 -12.81 3.78 19.98
N GLU A 449 -13.15 5.08 20.12
CA GLU A 449 -14.52 5.54 20.39
C GLU A 449 -15.49 5.17 19.25
N TRP A 450 -14.98 5.04 18.01
CA TRP A 450 -15.76 4.62 16.83
C TRP A 450 -15.54 3.14 16.46
N HIS A 451 -14.91 2.34 17.33
CA HIS A 451 -14.64 0.95 17.05
C HIS A 451 -15.94 0.14 17.02
N THR A 452 -16.18 -0.54 15.92
CA THR A 452 -17.35 -1.43 15.73
C THR A 452 -17.19 -2.83 16.32
N CYS A 453 -15.99 -3.21 16.80
CA CYS A 453 -15.74 -4.53 17.40
C CYS A 453 -14.89 -4.49 18.69
N PRO A 454 -15.22 -3.64 19.68
CA PRO A 454 -14.37 -3.40 20.86
C PRO A 454 -14.18 -4.61 21.76
N GLU A 455 -15.12 -5.57 21.76
CA GLU A 455 -15.03 -6.77 22.59
C GLU A 455 -13.97 -7.77 22.08
N ASP A 456 -13.48 -7.58 20.84
CA ASP A 456 -12.40 -8.38 20.24
C ASP A 456 -11.02 -7.74 20.36
N GLY A 457 -10.94 -6.57 20.98
CA GLY A 457 -9.68 -5.92 21.31
C GLY A 457 -9.65 -4.46 20.90
N LYS A 458 -8.53 -3.82 21.23
CA LYS A 458 -8.28 -2.43 20.89
C LYS A 458 -7.76 -2.33 19.45
N ILE A 459 -8.14 -1.28 18.73
CA ILE A 459 -7.43 -0.88 17.51
C ILE A 459 -6.09 -0.28 17.93
N ASN A 460 -5.01 -1.00 17.63
CA ASN A 460 -3.65 -0.62 18.01
C ASN A 460 -2.91 0.11 16.89
N GLY A 461 -3.30 -0.02 15.63
CA GLY A 461 -2.58 0.59 14.52
C GLY A 461 -3.43 0.74 13.28
N SER A 462 -2.77 1.06 12.18
CA SER A 462 -3.39 1.22 10.87
C SER A 462 -2.57 0.53 9.80
N ASN A 463 -3.11 0.48 8.59
CA ASN A 463 -2.34 0.18 7.39
C ASN A 463 -1.42 1.37 6.98
N PRO A 464 -0.60 1.25 5.91
CA PRO A 464 0.34 2.28 5.45
C PRO A 464 -0.20 3.70 5.28
N CYS A 465 -1.45 3.85 4.83
CA CYS A 465 -2.03 5.16 4.49
C CYS A 465 -3.05 5.66 5.53
N SER A 466 -3.19 4.98 6.67
CA SER A 466 -4.08 5.34 7.79
C SER A 466 -5.59 5.39 7.49
N GLU A 467 -6.03 4.85 6.35
CA GLU A 467 -7.45 4.77 5.96
C GLU A 467 -8.16 3.51 6.47
N TYR A 468 -7.40 2.47 6.83
CA TYR A 468 -7.93 1.25 7.42
C TYR A 468 -7.52 1.15 8.90
N MET A 469 -8.51 1.26 9.77
CA MET A 469 -8.41 1.22 11.23
C MET A 469 -9.25 0.07 11.75
N PHE A 470 -8.61 -1.02 12.13
CA PHE A 470 -9.28 -2.20 12.67
C PHE A 470 -8.32 -3.02 13.54
N LEU A 471 -8.76 -4.18 14.00
CA LEU A 471 -7.97 -5.08 14.84
C LEU A 471 -6.65 -5.50 14.18
N ASP A 472 -5.64 -5.79 14.99
CA ASP A 472 -4.38 -6.34 14.49
C ASP A 472 -4.59 -7.69 13.80
N ASP A 473 -3.68 -8.05 12.90
CA ASP A 473 -3.74 -9.24 12.05
C ASP A 473 -5.03 -9.30 11.22
N THR A 474 -5.43 -8.17 10.65
CA THR A 474 -6.56 -8.10 9.71
C THR A 474 -6.12 -7.49 8.39
N ALA A 475 -6.96 -7.65 7.37
CA ALA A 475 -6.68 -7.17 6.03
C ALA A 475 -7.90 -6.49 5.42
N CYS A 476 -7.65 -5.47 4.61
CA CYS A 476 -8.69 -4.76 3.88
C CYS A 476 -8.47 -4.86 2.37
N ASN A 477 -9.53 -5.18 1.66
CA ASN A 477 -9.67 -4.97 0.23
C ASN A 477 -10.40 -3.65 -0.02
N LEU A 478 -10.03 -2.93 -1.08
CA LEU A 478 -10.52 -1.57 -1.29
C LEU A 478 -11.10 -1.39 -2.70
N ALA A 479 -12.07 -0.49 -2.81
CA ALA A 479 -12.52 0.02 -4.09
C ALA A 479 -12.84 1.52 -3.99
N SER A 480 -12.72 2.22 -5.11
CA SER A 480 -13.04 3.65 -5.18
C SER A 480 -14.00 3.93 -6.33
N ILE A 481 -15.09 4.62 -6.00
CA ILE A 481 -16.10 5.09 -6.95
C ILE A 481 -15.70 6.46 -7.50
N ASN A 482 -15.72 6.64 -8.81
CA ASN A 482 -15.34 7.87 -9.47
C ASN A 482 -16.53 8.84 -9.56
N LEU A 483 -16.57 9.85 -8.69
CA LEU A 483 -17.74 10.74 -8.56
C LEU A 483 -18.10 11.50 -9.86
N ILE A 484 -17.12 11.81 -10.71
CA ILE A 484 -17.37 12.58 -11.94
C ILE A 484 -18.21 11.80 -12.96
N LYS A 485 -18.29 10.46 -12.83
CA LYS A 485 -19.07 9.61 -13.74
C LYS A 485 -20.57 9.66 -13.49
N PHE A 486 -20.97 10.30 -12.40
CA PHE A 486 -22.36 10.48 -12.01
C PHE A 486 -22.83 11.92 -12.23
N TYR A 487 -21.97 12.82 -12.70
CA TYR A 487 -22.33 14.22 -12.92
C TYR A 487 -22.55 14.51 -14.40
N ASP A 488 -23.73 15.01 -14.74
CA ASP A 488 -24.04 15.52 -16.07
C ASP A 488 -23.68 17.00 -16.15
N ASN A 489 -22.62 17.32 -16.90
CA ASN A 489 -22.14 18.68 -17.12
C ASN A 489 -23.15 19.59 -17.84
N THR A 490 -24.05 19.02 -18.63
CA THR A 490 -25.02 19.77 -19.43
C THR A 490 -26.25 20.10 -18.59
N ALA A 491 -26.75 19.12 -17.83
CA ALA A 491 -27.90 19.31 -16.96
C ALA A 491 -27.53 19.96 -15.61
N GLY A 492 -26.26 19.88 -15.20
CA GLY A 492 -25.80 20.31 -13.89
C GLY A 492 -26.31 19.42 -12.75
N ILE A 493 -26.62 18.15 -13.04
CA ILE A 493 -27.28 17.22 -12.11
C ILE A 493 -26.35 16.06 -11.76
N PHE A 494 -26.30 15.71 -10.48
CA PHE A 494 -25.65 14.50 -10.00
C PHE A 494 -26.65 13.35 -9.91
N ASP A 495 -26.38 12.25 -10.60
CA ASP A 495 -27.17 11.03 -10.59
C ASP A 495 -26.89 10.22 -9.31
N VAL A 496 -27.65 10.56 -8.26
CA VAL A 496 -27.60 9.85 -6.98
C VAL A 496 -28.04 8.39 -7.13
N ALA A 497 -28.99 8.07 -8.02
CA ALA A 497 -29.50 6.71 -8.17
C ALA A 497 -28.42 5.77 -8.74
N ALA A 498 -27.71 6.21 -9.78
CA ALA A 498 -26.54 5.52 -10.32
C ALA A 498 -25.44 5.34 -9.26
N TYR A 499 -25.18 6.38 -8.45
CA TYR A 499 -24.17 6.31 -7.40
C TYR A 499 -24.50 5.24 -6.35
N ARG A 500 -25.74 5.22 -5.86
CA ARG A 500 -26.24 4.21 -4.91
C ARG A 500 -26.20 2.80 -5.48
N HIS A 501 -26.54 2.64 -6.76
CA HIS A 501 -26.42 1.35 -7.46
C HIS A 501 -24.97 0.86 -7.52
N ALA A 502 -24.02 1.74 -7.86
CA ALA A 502 -22.60 1.42 -7.85
C ALA A 502 -22.11 1.04 -6.44
N ILE A 503 -22.52 1.79 -5.40
CA ILE A 503 -22.19 1.48 -3.99
C ILE A 503 -22.60 0.06 -3.61
N ARG A 504 -23.84 -0.33 -3.96
CA ARG A 504 -24.35 -1.68 -3.68
C ARG A 504 -23.52 -2.76 -4.35
N LEU A 505 -23.28 -2.65 -5.65
CA LEU A 505 -22.53 -3.66 -6.41
C LEU A 505 -21.07 -3.78 -5.98
N TRP A 506 -20.41 -2.66 -5.65
CA TRP A 506 -19.04 -2.69 -5.14
C TRP A 506 -18.94 -3.22 -3.71
N THR A 507 -19.96 -2.99 -2.87
CA THR A 507 -20.02 -3.62 -1.54
C THR A 507 -20.10 -5.15 -1.67
N ILE A 508 -20.96 -5.66 -2.56
CA ILE A 508 -21.06 -7.11 -2.86
C ILE A 508 -19.73 -7.65 -3.41
N THR A 509 -19.08 -6.91 -4.31
CA THR A 509 -17.78 -7.28 -4.90
C THR A 509 -16.70 -7.39 -3.84
N LEU A 510 -16.63 -6.44 -2.90
CA LEU A 510 -15.66 -6.46 -1.82
C LEU A 510 -15.93 -7.65 -0.88
N GLU A 511 -17.18 -7.95 -0.57
CA GLU A 511 -17.56 -9.11 0.24
C GLU A 511 -17.13 -10.44 -0.40
N ILE A 512 -17.45 -10.64 -1.69
CA ILE A 512 -17.01 -11.84 -2.45
C ILE A 512 -15.47 -11.93 -2.46
N SER A 513 -14.81 -10.79 -2.52
CA SER A 513 -13.36 -10.73 -2.56
C SER A 513 -12.69 -11.17 -1.26
N VAL A 514 -13.34 -11.01 -0.11
CA VAL A 514 -12.88 -11.60 1.17
C VAL A 514 -12.93 -13.13 1.07
N LEU A 515 -14.05 -13.67 0.59
CA LEU A 515 -14.26 -15.12 0.49
C LEU A 515 -13.24 -15.82 -0.43
N MET A 516 -12.94 -15.23 -1.59
CA MET A 516 -12.03 -15.84 -2.58
C MET A 516 -10.55 -15.75 -2.20
N ALA A 517 -10.21 -14.99 -1.16
CA ALA A 517 -8.85 -14.62 -0.85
C ALA A 517 -8.01 -15.77 -0.25
N GLN A 518 -6.70 -15.58 -0.33
CA GLN A 518 -5.68 -16.25 0.49
C GLN A 518 -4.77 -15.20 1.14
N PHE A 519 -4.19 -15.52 2.29
CA PHE A 519 -3.50 -14.58 3.17
C PHE A 519 -2.10 -15.08 3.58
N PRO A 520 -1.14 -14.18 3.83
CA PRO A 520 0.26 -14.54 4.12
C PRO A 520 0.50 -15.09 5.54
N SER A 521 -0.51 -15.03 6.42
CA SER A 521 -0.49 -15.48 7.81
C SER A 521 -1.81 -16.15 8.16
N GLU A 522 -1.75 -17.19 8.99
CA GLU A 522 -2.91 -17.94 9.48
C GLU A 522 -3.87 -17.06 10.29
N GLN A 523 -3.34 -16.21 11.18
CA GLN A 523 -4.13 -15.28 11.99
C GLN A 523 -4.92 -14.32 11.12
N ILE A 524 -4.31 -13.82 10.04
CA ILE A 524 -4.97 -12.91 9.10
C ILE A 524 -6.05 -13.65 8.33
N ALA A 525 -5.80 -14.88 7.88
CA ALA A 525 -6.82 -15.69 7.23
C ALA A 525 -8.04 -15.92 8.13
N LEU A 526 -7.81 -16.24 9.40
CA LEU A 526 -8.86 -16.46 10.38
C LEU A 526 -9.65 -15.18 10.65
N LYS A 527 -8.99 -14.08 11.02
CA LYS A 527 -9.69 -12.84 11.34
C LYS A 527 -10.38 -12.23 10.11
N SER A 528 -9.80 -12.29 8.92
CA SER A 528 -10.48 -11.83 7.70
C SER A 528 -11.76 -12.63 7.43
N TYR A 529 -11.78 -13.93 7.71
CA TYR A 529 -13.00 -14.74 7.63
C TYR A 529 -14.02 -14.36 8.71
N GLN A 530 -13.57 -14.15 9.95
CA GLN A 530 -14.42 -13.85 11.10
C GLN A 530 -15.08 -12.47 11.03
N PHE A 531 -14.37 -11.45 10.53
CA PHE A 531 -14.80 -10.04 10.57
C PHE A 531 -15.25 -9.48 9.23
N ARG A 532 -14.79 -10.05 8.09
CA ARG A 532 -15.23 -9.67 6.74
C ARG A 532 -15.14 -8.15 6.45
N THR A 533 -14.03 -7.54 6.84
CA THR A 533 -13.81 -6.09 6.71
C THR A 533 -13.68 -5.63 5.27
N LEU A 534 -14.38 -4.54 4.92
CA LEU A 534 -14.43 -3.96 3.57
C LEU A 534 -14.01 -2.49 3.61
N GLY A 535 -13.41 -1.99 2.53
CA GLY A 535 -13.11 -0.55 2.40
C GLY A 535 -13.61 0.03 1.07
N LEU A 536 -14.83 0.55 1.07
CA LEU A 536 -15.38 1.28 -0.06
C LEU A 536 -15.16 2.79 0.13
N GLY A 537 -14.60 3.45 -0.88
CA GLY A 537 -14.37 4.88 -0.90
C GLY A 537 -14.80 5.52 -2.23
N PHE A 538 -14.49 6.80 -2.38
CA PHE A 538 -14.70 7.54 -3.62
C PHE A 538 -13.46 8.37 -4.01
N ALA A 539 -13.38 8.72 -5.28
CA ALA A 539 -12.33 9.53 -5.88
C ALA A 539 -12.91 10.71 -6.66
N ASN A 540 -12.04 11.68 -7.00
CA ASN A 540 -12.35 12.84 -7.83
C ASN A 540 -13.40 13.81 -7.25
N LEU A 541 -13.55 13.86 -5.92
CA LEU A 541 -14.36 14.90 -5.25
C LEU A 541 -13.88 16.31 -5.63
N GLY A 542 -12.57 16.57 -5.60
CA GLY A 542 -12.04 17.88 -5.97
C GLY A 542 -12.35 18.25 -7.42
N THR A 543 -12.24 17.30 -8.35
CA THR A 543 -12.61 17.50 -9.76
C THR A 543 -14.10 17.76 -9.93
N LEU A 544 -14.96 17.02 -9.22
CA LEU A 544 -16.40 17.26 -9.22
C LEU A 544 -16.72 18.70 -8.79
N LEU A 545 -16.17 19.15 -7.65
CA LEU A 545 -16.37 20.51 -7.15
C LEU A 545 -15.87 21.56 -8.14
N MET A 546 -14.69 21.35 -8.75
CA MET A 546 -14.15 22.25 -9.75
C MET A 546 -15.06 22.39 -10.98
N ILE A 547 -15.61 21.28 -11.48
CA ILE A 547 -16.53 21.28 -12.62
C ILE A 547 -17.84 22.00 -12.27
N GLN A 548 -18.30 21.87 -11.02
CA GLN A 548 -19.47 22.58 -10.50
C GLN A 548 -19.20 24.08 -10.24
N GLY A 549 -17.95 24.53 -10.32
CA GLY A 549 -17.56 25.91 -9.98
C GLY A 549 -17.56 26.18 -8.47
N ILE A 550 -17.49 25.14 -7.64
CA ILE A 550 -17.54 25.22 -6.18
C ILE A 550 -16.11 25.14 -5.61
N PRO A 551 -15.65 26.13 -4.84
CA PRO A 551 -14.34 26.08 -4.21
C PRO A 551 -14.23 24.92 -3.22
N TYR A 552 -13.08 24.22 -3.22
CA TYR A 552 -12.85 23.09 -2.31
C TYR A 552 -12.92 23.51 -0.83
N ASP A 553 -12.25 24.61 -0.48
CA ASP A 553 -12.33 25.22 0.86
C ASP A 553 -13.54 26.16 0.95
N SER A 554 -14.74 25.57 0.92
CA SER A 554 -15.99 26.28 1.16
C SER A 554 -16.94 25.46 2.01
N GLU A 555 -17.91 26.11 2.64
CA GLU A 555 -18.97 25.43 3.37
C GLU A 555 -19.77 24.50 2.46
N GLU A 556 -20.06 24.95 1.23
CA GLU A 556 -20.74 24.16 0.20
C GLU A 556 -19.92 22.93 -0.21
N GLY A 557 -18.62 23.10 -0.48
CA GLY A 557 -17.72 21.99 -0.82
C GLY A 557 -17.64 20.93 0.30
N ARG A 558 -17.55 21.37 1.56
CA ARG A 558 -17.59 20.47 2.73
C ARG A 558 -18.94 19.77 2.88
N THR A 559 -20.04 20.48 2.61
CA THR A 559 -21.40 19.91 2.67
C THR A 559 -21.59 18.82 1.62
N ILE A 560 -21.14 19.05 0.38
CA ILE A 560 -21.18 18.05 -0.68
C ILE A 560 -20.32 16.84 -0.32
N ALA A 561 -19.10 17.06 0.19
CA ALA A 561 -18.22 15.98 0.65
C ALA A 561 -18.90 15.11 1.72
N GLY A 562 -19.52 15.75 2.72
CA GLY A 562 -20.29 15.08 3.77
C GLY A 562 -21.49 14.31 3.23
N ALA A 563 -22.24 14.88 2.28
CA ALA A 563 -23.38 14.23 1.65
C ALA A 563 -22.98 12.98 0.85
N MET A 564 -21.90 13.06 0.05
CA MET A 564 -21.39 11.92 -0.70
C MET A 564 -20.94 10.79 0.23
N ALA A 565 -20.21 11.12 1.30
CA ALA A 565 -19.81 10.15 2.31
C ALA A 565 -21.01 9.52 3.02
N ALA A 566 -22.00 10.32 3.43
CA ALA A 566 -23.19 9.83 4.12
C ALA A 566 -24.02 8.86 3.26
N ILE A 567 -24.22 9.17 1.97
CA ILE A 567 -24.91 8.29 1.01
C ILE A 567 -24.15 6.98 0.87
N MET A 568 -22.83 7.05 0.66
CA MET A 568 -21.99 5.85 0.55
C MET A 568 -22.07 4.97 1.80
N THR A 569 -21.94 5.55 2.99
CA THR A 569 -22.03 4.81 4.25
C THR A 569 -23.40 4.18 4.43
N GLY A 570 -24.49 4.93 4.20
CA GLY A 570 -25.85 4.44 4.37
C GLY A 570 -26.18 3.28 3.43
N ASP A 571 -25.88 3.41 2.13
CA ASP A 571 -26.16 2.36 1.15
C ASP A 571 -25.22 1.15 1.28
N ALA A 572 -23.96 1.35 1.70
CA ALA A 572 -23.06 0.24 2.02
C ALA A 572 -23.55 -0.56 3.23
N TYR A 573 -24.03 0.11 4.29
CA TYR A 573 -24.61 -0.55 5.46
C TYR A 573 -25.92 -1.26 5.12
N ALA A 574 -26.79 -0.65 4.32
CA ALA A 574 -28.02 -1.29 3.84
C ALA A 574 -27.71 -2.56 3.03
N THR A 575 -26.70 -2.50 2.14
CA THR A 575 -26.24 -3.65 1.36
C THR A 575 -25.63 -4.72 2.26
N SER A 576 -24.86 -4.33 3.28
CA SER A 576 -24.30 -5.27 4.27
C SER A 576 -25.39 -5.98 5.07
N ALA A 577 -26.46 -5.29 5.45
CA ALA A 577 -27.62 -5.89 6.10
C ALA A 577 -28.38 -6.86 5.16
N GLU A 578 -28.50 -6.54 3.87
CA GLU A 578 -29.05 -7.44 2.85
C GLU A 578 -28.20 -8.71 2.71
N LEU A 579 -26.88 -8.57 2.62
CA LEU A 579 -25.92 -9.68 2.61
C LEU A 579 -26.06 -10.55 3.87
N ALA A 580 -26.20 -9.93 5.05
CA ALA A 580 -26.37 -10.65 6.30
C ALA A 580 -27.67 -11.46 6.36
N LYS A 581 -28.74 -11.01 5.69
CA LYS A 581 -29.98 -11.80 5.57
C LYS A 581 -29.76 -13.08 4.75
N VAL A 582 -28.97 -13.00 3.68
CA VAL A 582 -28.71 -14.11 2.74
C VAL A 582 -27.66 -15.09 3.29
N LEU A 583 -26.54 -14.55 3.77
CA LEU A 583 -25.34 -15.30 4.13
C LEU A 583 -25.17 -15.50 5.64
N GLY A 584 -25.95 -14.78 6.45
CA GLY A 584 -25.67 -14.59 7.87
C GLY A 584 -24.74 -13.40 8.12
N PRO A 585 -24.80 -12.79 9.33
CA PRO A 585 -23.83 -11.77 9.72
C PRO A 585 -22.41 -12.36 9.83
N PHE A 586 -21.39 -11.50 9.91
CA PHE A 586 -20.03 -11.95 10.22
C PHE A 586 -19.99 -12.62 11.60
N GLU A 587 -19.04 -13.54 11.81
CA GLU A 587 -19.02 -14.48 12.95
C GLU A 587 -19.06 -13.76 14.30
N GLN A 588 -18.29 -12.68 14.43
CA GLN A 588 -18.17 -11.92 15.69
C GLN A 588 -19.27 -10.86 15.88
N TYR A 589 -20.28 -10.80 15.01
CA TYR A 589 -21.35 -9.79 15.11
C TYR A 589 -22.11 -9.87 16.44
N SER A 590 -22.50 -11.07 16.87
CA SER A 590 -23.31 -11.24 18.09
C SER A 590 -22.60 -10.75 19.36
N LYS A 591 -21.26 -10.78 19.35
CA LYS A 591 -20.41 -10.31 20.45
C LYS A 591 -20.31 -8.79 20.49
N ASN A 592 -20.45 -8.11 19.34
CA ASN A 592 -20.20 -6.67 19.18
C ASN A 592 -21.44 -5.84 18.79
N LYS A 593 -22.65 -6.42 18.87
CA LYS A 593 -23.90 -5.77 18.48
C LYS A 593 -24.46 -4.78 19.50
#